data_AF-A0A094EA71-F1
#
_entry.id   AF-A0A094EA71-F1
#
_cell.length_a   1.000
_cell.length_b   1.000
_cell.length_c   1.000
_cell.angle_alpha   90.00
_cell.angle_beta   90.00
_cell.angle_gamma   90.00
#
_symmetry.space_group_name_H-M   'P 1'
#
loop_
_entity.id
_entity.type
_entity.pdbx_description
1 polymer ?
#
loop_
_entity_poly.entity_id
_entity_poly.type
_entity_poly.pdbx_seq_one_letter_code
_entity_poly.pdbx_strand_id
1 'polypeptide(L)'
;MATTSLASQCRVEPVNLHDADQFAEIQRQRVICGWSFDLQTLQTWKEKQQAAVKSLFWITVPDSSTENNYPIRAGHISLNAYCDPPDLDLARADKSALTISSFFLLPEYRAHGLGQRAMALVEEIAVVEPYGSPRCRFITLTALSKRHIDDDGPEWRGVWERLGKSPPSFSIKEWYEKLGYVSWKEEPLYEEIALDGQVVKIWEAFMRKEVQSTSPSEPS
;
A
#
# COMPACT_ATOMS: atom_id res chain seq x y z
N MET A 1 2.66 -24.33 -25.22
CA MET A 1 3.48 -23.35 -24.47
C MET A 1 2.58 -22.75 -23.41
N ALA A 2 2.93 -22.89 -22.13
CA ALA A 2 2.12 -22.31 -21.06
C ALA A 2 2.31 -20.79 -21.09
N THR A 3 1.22 -20.04 -21.26
CA THR A 3 1.25 -18.57 -21.17
C THR A 3 1.59 -18.22 -19.73
N THR A 4 2.82 -17.78 -19.49
CA THR A 4 3.25 -17.29 -18.19
C THR A 4 2.41 -16.06 -17.82
N SER A 5 1.71 -16.09 -16.68
CA SER A 5 0.90 -14.97 -16.22
C SER A 5 1.79 -13.77 -15.85
N LEU A 6 1.36 -12.54 -16.18
CA LEU A 6 2.06 -11.30 -15.83
C LEU A 6 2.44 -11.26 -14.33
N ALA A 7 1.55 -11.73 -13.46
CA ALA A 7 1.81 -11.80 -12.03
C ALA A 7 2.96 -12.74 -11.67
N SER A 8 3.15 -13.86 -12.39
CA SER A 8 4.26 -14.77 -12.09
C SER A 8 5.64 -14.20 -12.44
N GLN A 9 5.69 -13.17 -13.28
CA GLN A 9 6.92 -12.46 -13.66
C GLN A 9 7.09 -11.12 -12.91
N CYS A 10 6.12 -10.76 -12.06
CA CYS A 10 6.20 -9.58 -11.23
C CYS A 10 7.38 -9.66 -10.26
N ARG A 11 8.10 -8.55 -10.15
CA ARG A 11 9.17 -8.36 -9.16
C ARG A 11 8.88 -7.10 -8.34
N VAL A 12 9.53 -7.02 -7.18
CA VAL A 12 9.59 -5.81 -6.39
C VAL A 12 11.05 -5.37 -6.29
N GLU A 13 11.34 -4.13 -6.67
CA GLU A 13 12.70 -3.61 -6.77
C GLU A 13 12.80 -2.32 -5.95
N PRO A 14 13.87 -2.10 -5.15
CA PRO A 14 14.00 -0.89 -4.36
C PRO A 14 13.97 0.38 -5.22
N VAL A 15 13.17 1.36 -4.80
CA VAL A 15 13.17 2.70 -5.38
C VAL A 15 14.34 3.50 -4.81
N ASN A 16 15.01 4.30 -5.64
CA ASN A 16 15.97 5.30 -5.21
C ASN A 16 15.42 6.71 -5.45
N LEU A 17 14.94 7.41 -4.43
CA LEU A 17 14.43 8.79 -4.54
C LEU A 17 15.54 9.85 -4.69
N HIS A 18 16.81 9.46 -4.56
CA HIS A 18 17.95 10.33 -4.91
C HIS A 18 18.28 10.27 -6.39
N ASP A 19 17.79 9.27 -7.13
CA ASP A 19 17.83 9.23 -8.58
C ASP A 19 16.70 10.10 -9.16
N ALA A 20 17.06 11.02 -10.07
CA ALA A 20 16.13 12.03 -10.58
C ALA A 20 15.01 11.41 -11.43
N ASP A 21 15.32 10.37 -12.22
CA ASP A 21 14.35 9.72 -13.11
C ASP A 21 13.37 8.88 -12.29
N GLN A 22 13.85 8.21 -11.25
CA GLN A 22 13.00 7.49 -10.31
C GLN A 22 12.11 8.42 -9.48
N PHE A 23 12.65 9.56 -9.04
CA PHE A 23 11.86 10.57 -8.35
C PHE A 23 10.74 11.13 -9.25
N ALA A 24 11.08 11.48 -10.49
CA ALA A 24 10.11 11.94 -11.48
C ALA A 24 9.02 10.90 -11.77
N GLU A 25 9.39 9.61 -11.87
CA GLU A 25 8.43 8.53 -12.09
C GLU A 25 7.53 8.31 -10.87
N ILE A 26 8.04 8.39 -9.63
CA ILE A 26 7.20 8.35 -8.42
C ILE A 26 6.21 9.51 -8.46
N GLN A 27 6.68 10.72 -8.74
CA GLN A 27 5.82 11.89 -8.83
C GLN A 27 4.70 11.69 -9.86
N ARG A 28 5.05 11.21 -11.07
CA ARG A 28 4.07 10.92 -12.13
C ARG A 28 2.99 9.94 -11.64
N GLN A 29 3.39 8.82 -11.04
CA GLN A 29 2.43 7.82 -10.53
C GLN A 29 1.59 8.36 -9.37
N ARG A 30 2.15 9.19 -8.48
CA ARG A 30 1.37 9.82 -7.39
C ARG A 30 0.37 10.84 -7.91
N VAL A 31 0.72 11.62 -8.94
CA VAL A 31 -0.22 12.54 -9.61
C VAL A 31 -1.40 11.75 -10.20
N ILE A 32 -1.14 10.62 -10.86
CA ILE A 32 -2.20 9.72 -11.37
C ILE A 32 -3.02 9.12 -10.22
N CYS A 33 -2.38 8.78 -9.11
CA CYS A 33 -3.06 8.30 -7.91
C CYS A 33 -4.01 9.35 -7.31
N GLY A 34 -3.67 10.64 -7.41
CA GLY A 34 -4.46 11.75 -6.88
C GLY A 34 -4.32 11.96 -5.36
N TRP A 35 -3.43 11.25 -4.69
CA TRP A 35 -3.17 11.37 -3.24
C TRP A 35 -1.69 11.57 -2.96
N SER A 36 -1.33 12.43 -2.00
CA SER A 36 0.05 12.63 -1.53
C SER A 36 1.04 12.81 -2.70
N PHE A 37 0.69 13.67 -3.64
CA PHE A 37 1.40 13.86 -4.92
C PHE A 37 2.17 15.18 -5.00
N ASP A 38 1.99 16.05 -4.02
CA ASP A 38 2.70 17.31 -3.96
C ASP A 38 4.19 17.08 -3.70
N LEU A 39 5.01 18.01 -4.21
CA LEU A 39 6.48 17.89 -4.12
C LEU A 39 6.97 17.84 -2.68
N GLN A 40 6.33 18.57 -1.76
CA GLN A 40 6.76 18.63 -0.36
C GLN A 40 6.63 17.24 0.29
N THR A 41 5.49 16.58 0.10
CA THR A 41 5.27 15.20 0.57
C THR A 41 6.33 14.24 0.02
N LEU A 42 6.68 14.34 -1.27
CA LEU A 42 7.68 13.46 -1.88
C LEU A 42 9.11 13.75 -1.40
N GLN A 43 9.44 15.01 -1.08
CA GLN A 43 10.70 15.33 -0.41
C GLN A 43 10.77 14.72 0.99
N THR A 44 9.69 14.78 1.77
CA THR A 44 9.62 14.09 3.06
C THR A 44 9.79 12.58 2.90
N TRP A 45 9.25 11.97 1.84
CA TRP A 45 9.48 10.54 1.57
C TRP A 45 10.94 10.23 1.26
N LYS A 46 11.63 11.11 0.53
CA LYS A 46 13.07 11.01 0.25
C LYS A 46 13.90 11.08 1.53
N GLU A 47 13.60 12.02 2.41
CA GLU A 47 14.24 12.14 3.74
C GLU A 47 14.00 10.88 4.59
N LYS A 48 12.76 10.38 4.62
CA LYS A 48 12.41 9.16 5.37
C LYS A 48 13.04 7.89 4.78
N GLN A 49 13.28 7.86 3.47
CA GLN A 49 14.05 6.81 2.82
C GLN A 49 15.53 6.87 3.24
N GLN A 50 16.12 8.07 3.25
CA GLN A 50 17.49 8.28 3.72
C GLN A 50 17.67 7.88 5.20
N ALA A 51 16.64 8.09 6.03
CA ALA A 51 16.61 7.67 7.43
C ALA A 51 16.28 6.18 7.64
N ALA A 52 16.13 5.38 6.57
CA ALA A 52 15.79 3.96 6.61
C ALA A 52 14.48 3.62 7.35
N VAL A 53 13.55 4.56 7.44
CA VAL A 53 12.21 4.33 8.01
C VAL A 53 11.13 4.17 6.95
N LYS A 54 11.39 4.61 5.70
CA LYS A 54 10.52 4.38 4.53
C LYS A 54 11.25 3.55 3.48
N SER A 55 10.80 2.32 3.23
CA SER A 55 11.29 1.51 2.13
C SER A 55 10.27 1.54 1.00
N LEU A 56 10.62 2.09 -0.16
CA LEU A 56 9.78 2.11 -1.35
C LEU A 56 10.26 1.06 -2.35
N PHE A 57 9.32 0.40 -3.01
CA PHE A 57 9.59 -0.60 -4.04
C PHE A 57 8.77 -0.32 -5.29
N TRP A 58 9.41 -0.41 -6.44
CA TRP A 58 8.76 -0.54 -7.73
C TRP A 58 8.11 -1.92 -7.83
N ILE A 59 6.90 -1.97 -8.36
CA ILE A 59 6.27 -3.21 -8.81
C ILE A 59 6.57 -3.29 -10.31
N THR A 60 7.43 -4.22 -10.71
CA THR A 60 7.91 -4.32 -12.09
C THR A 60 7.37 -5.54 -12.81
N VAL A 61 7.10 -5.39 -14.11
CA VAL A 61 6.70 -6.48 -15.02
C VAL A 61 7.55 -6.42 -16.29
N PRO A 62 7.76 -7.54 -17.01
CA PRO A 62 8.53 -7.53 -18.25
C PRO A 62 7.85 -6.70 -19.34
N ASP A 63 8.61 -5.91 -20.10
CA ASP A 63 8.14 -5.29 -21.32
C ASP A 63 8.34 -6.22 -22.53
N SER A 64 7.29 -6.97 -22.87
CA SER A 64 7.30 -7.86 -24.04
C SER A 64 7.39 -7.13 -25.39
N SER A 65 7.30 -5.79 -25.41
CA SER A 65 7.45 -4.98 -26.64
C SER A 65 8.91 -4.60 -26.93
N THR A 66 9.84 -4.86 -26.01
CA THR A 66 11.26 -4.56 -26.17
C THR A 66 12.08 -5.84 -26.29
N GLU A 67 13.04 -5.87 -27.22
CA GLU A 67 13.93 -7.04 -27.40
C GLU A 67 14.73 -7.38 -26.13
N ASN A 68 14.99 -6.37 -25.28
CA ASN A 68 15.73 -6.51 -24.03
C ASN A 68 14.85 -6.79 -22.80
N ASN A 69 13.52 -6.86 -22.95
CA ASN A 69 12.56 -6.98 -21.83
C ASN A 69 12.83 -5.99 -20.69
N TYR A 70 13.03 -4.71 -20.99
CA TYR A 70 13.22 -3.70 -19.94
C TYR A 70 12.02 -3.74 -18.97
N PRO A 71 12.25 -3.64 -17.64
CA PRO A 71 11.16 -3.75 -16.69
C PRO A 71 10.26 -2.50 -16.76
N ILE A 72 8.97 -2.72 -16.96
CA ILE A 72 7.94 -1.68 -16.80
C ILE A 72 7.68 -1.50 -15.31
N ARG A 73 7.72 -0.26 -14.81
CA ARG A 73 7.27 0.11 -13.46
C ARG A 73 5.75 0.21 -13.43
N ALA A 74 5.08 -0.93 -13.29
CA ALA A 74 3.62 -1.04 -13.26
C ALA A 74 2.98 -0.36 -12.03
N GLY A 75 3.75 -0.08 -10.99
CA GLY A 75 3.29 0.61 -9.79
C GLY A 75 4.37 0.73 -8.73
N HIS A 76 3.96 1.06 -7.52
CA HIS A 76 4.82 1.13 -6.34
C HIS A 76 4.09 0.72 -5.07
N ILE A 77 4.85 0.33 -4.06
CA ILE A 77 4.39 -0.02 -2.71
C ILE A 77 5.48 0.37 -1.72
N SER A 78 5.12 0.77 -0.50
CA SER A 78 6.09 1.04 0.55
C SER A 78 5.86 0.23 1.81
N LEU A 79 6.95 -0.12 2.48
CA LEU A 79 6.99 -0.77 3.78
C LEU A 79 7.71 0.15 4.75
N ASN A 80 7.04 0.53 5.84
CA ASN A 80 7.48 1.63 6.69
C ASN A 80 7.61 1.21 8.16
N ALA A 81 8.69 1.65 8.79
CA ALA A 81 8.95 1.52 10.23
C ALA A 81 8.47 2.74 11.03
N TYR A 82 7.62 3.57 10.42
CA TYR A 82 6.95 4.72 11.03
C TYR A 82 5.54 4.84 10.45
N CYS A 83 4.70 5.59 11.15
CA CYS A 83 3.46 6.16 10.63
C CYS A 83 3.31 7.60 11.16
N ASP A 84 2.39 8.35 10.55
CA ASP A 84 2.15 9.75 10.90
C ASP A 84 0.63 10.01 10.90
N PRO A 85 0.03 10.36 12.06
CA PRO A 85 0.67 10.50 13.38
C PRO A 85 1.26 9.18 13.91
N PRO A 86 2.20 9.21 14.87
CA PRO A 86 2.78 7.99 15.43
C PRO A 86 1.75 7.09 16.11
N ASP A 87 1.67 5.84 15.64
CA ASP A 87 0.86 4.74 16.16
C ASP A 87 1.73 3.46 16.17
N LEU A 88 2.07 3.00 17.37
CA LEU A 88 2.93 1.83 17.58
C LEU A 88 2.23 0.49 17.26
N ASP A 89 0.91 0.49 17.08
CA ASP A 89 0.18 -0.68 16.58
C ASP A 89 0.26 -0.78 15.05
N LEU A 90 0.52 0.33 14.35
CA LEU A 90 0.76 0.34 12.90
C LEU A 90 2.23 0.06 12.57
N ALA A 91 3.15 0.82 13.15
CA ALA A 91 4.56 0.72 12.77
C ALA A 91 5.49 1.02 13.94
N ARG A 92 6.59 0.28 14.00
CA ARG A 92 7.60 0.43 15.06
C ARG A 92 8.98 0.60 14.46
N ALA A 93 9.76 1.50 15.04
CA ALA A 93 11.13 1.80 14.59
C ALA A 93 12.06 0.57 14.66
N ASP A 94 11.77 -0.38 15.56
CA ASP A 94 12.51 -1.64 15.70
C ASP A 94 12.12 -2.70 14.65
N LYS A 95 11.20 -2.36 13.75
CA LYS A 95 10.62 -3.16 12.67
C LYS A 95 9.87 -4.42 13.13
N SER A 96 9.49 -4.51 14.41
CA SER A 96 8.65 -5.61 14.90
C SER A 96 7.21 -5.55 14.35
N ALA A 97 6.76 -4.36 13.93
CA ALA A 97 5.59 -4.14 13.10
C ALA A 97 5.93 -3.15 11.99
N LEU A 98 5.55 -3.45 10.75
CA LEU A 98 5.78 -2.60 9.58
C LEU A 98 4.45 -2.28 8.90
N THR A 99 4.27 -1.03 8.48
CA THR A 99 3.05 -0.61 7.81
C THR A 99 3.25 -0.47 6.31
N ILE A 100 2.34 -1.08 5.54
CA ILE A 100 2.22 -0.88 4.10
C ILE A 100 1.47 0.42 3.84
N SER A 101 2.07 1.28 3.03
CA SER A 101 1.42 2.49 2.53
C SER A 101 1.86 2.80 1.11
N SER A 102 1.25 3.81 0.49
CA SER A 102 1.56 4.22 -0.88
C SER A 102 1.50 3.05 -1.89
N PHE A 103 0.62 2.07 -1.67
CA PHE A 103 0.43 0.97 -2.59
C PHE A 103 -0.46 1.41 -3.75
N PHE A 104 0.11 1.43 -4.95
CA PHE A 104 -0.53 1.91 -6.15
C PHE A 104 -0.10 1.09 -7.36
N LEU A 105 -1.07 0.77 -8.20
CA LEU A 105 -0.85 0.24 -9.55
C LEU A 105 -1.43 1.24 -10.55
N LEU A 106 -0.68 1.48 -11.62
CA LEU A 106 -1.18 2.20 -12.79
C LEU A 106 -2.45 1.50 -13.32
N PRO A 107 -3.48 2.23 -13.74
CA PRO A 107 -4.78 1.68 -14.15
C PRO A 107 -4.69 0.49 -15.12
N GLU A 108 -3.82 0.59 -16.12
CA GLU A 108 -3.61 -0.41 -17.17
C GLU A 108 -3.00 -1.73 -16.67
N TYR A 109 -2.40 -1.75 -15.48
CA TYR A 109 -1.85 -2.95 -14.83
C TYR A 109 -2.69 -3.42 -13.63
N ARG A 110 -3.87 -2.82 -13.43
CA ARG A 110 -4.85 -3.33 -12.47
C ARG A 110 -5.49 -4.60 -13.05
N ALA A 111 -5.87 -5.53 -12.18
CA ALA A 111 -6.26 -6.91 -12.50
C ALA A 111 -5.07 -7.86 -12.76
N HIS A 112 -5.36 -9.10 -13.17
CA HIS A 112 -4.36 -10.17 -13.41
C HIS A 112 -3.57 -10.67 -12.19
N GLY A 113 -4.00 -10.35 -10.97
CA GLY A 113 -3.36 -10.83 -9.74
C GLY A 113 -2.06 -10.10 -9.37
N LEU A 114 -1.70 -9.03 -10.09
CA LEU A 114 -0.45 -8.29 -9.86
C LEU A 114 -0.38 -7.72 -8.44
N GLY A 115 -1.47 -7.12 -7.96
CA GLY A 115 -1.52 -6.57 -6.61
C GLY A 115 -1.36 -7.65 -5.52
N GLN A 116 -1.98 -8.82 -5.71
CA GLN A 116 -1.83 -9.95 -4.78
C GLN A 116 -0.37 -10.43 -4.74
N ARG A 117 0.29 -10.51 -5.90
CA ARG A 117 1.69 -10.88 -5.98
C ARG A 117 2.60 -9.84 -5.32
N ALA A 118 2.36 -8.56 -5.54
CA ALA A 118 3.13 -7.48 -4.92
C ALA A 118 3.04 -7.55 -3.38
N MET A 119 1.84 -7.78 -2.84
CA MET A 119 1.64 -7.98 -1.40
C MET A 119 2.44 -9.18 -0.89
N ALA A 120 2.37 -10.34 -1.55
CA ALA A 120 3.12 -11.53 -1.14
C ALA A 120 4.65 -11.28 -1.14
N LEU A 121 5.18 -10.59 -2.14
CA LEU A 121 6.61 -10.27 -2.20
C LEU A 121 7.03 -9.27 -1.10
N VAL A 122 6.20 -8.28 -0.79
CA VAL A 122 6.48 -7.35 0.32
C VAL A 122 6.34 -8.04 1.67
N GLU A 123 5.43 -9.00 1.81
CA GLU A 123 5.32 -9.86 2.99
C GLU A 123 6.61 -10.66 3.24
N GLU A 124 7.20 -11.24 2.19
CA GLU A 124 8.50 -11.91 2.26
C GLU A 124 9.64 -10.93 2.64
N ILE A 125 9.64 -9.72 2.07
CA ILE A 125 10.66 -8.69 2.39
C ILE A 125 10.57 -8.23 3.85
N ALA A 126 9.38 -8.18 4.43
CA ALA A 126 9.17 -7.65 5.78
C ALA A 126 9.93 -8.40 6.88
N VAL A 127 10.30 -9.66 6.64
CA VAL A 127 11.08 -10.47 7.59
C VAL A 127 12.59 -10.51 7.29
N VAL A 128 13.05 -9.78 6.26
CA VAL A 128 14.44 -9.83 5.76
C VAL A 128 15.10 -8.45 5.80
N GLU A 129 16.26 -8.35 6.46
CA GLU A 129 17.08 -7.12 6.42
C GLU A 129 17.60 -6.83 5.00
N PRO A 130 17.82 -5.56 4.60
CA PRO A 130 17.80 -4.35 5.44
C PRO A 130 16.43 -3.66 5.50
N TYR A 131 15.42 -4.13 4.77
CA TYR A 131 14.12 -3.45 4.67
C TYR A 131 13.15 -3.90 5.76
N GLY A 132 13.08 -5.21 5.98
CA GLY A 132 12.36 -5.85 7.05
C GLY A 132 13.21 -6.09 8.28
N SER A 133 12.79 -7.04 9.11
CA SER A 133 13.58 -7.58 10.21
C SER A 133 13.12 -9.01 10.56
N PRO A 134 14.02 -9.91 10.98
CA PRO A 134 13.64 -11.23 11.49
C PRO A 134 12.73 -11.19 12.73
N ARG A 135 12.54 -10.02 13.35
CA ARG A 135 11.59 -9.81 14.46
C ARG A 135 10.23 -9.29 14.00
N CYS A 136 10.04 -9.05 12.69
CA CYS A 136 8.78 -8.55 12.17
C CYS A 136 7.68 -9.59 12.38
N ARG A 137 6.73 -9.26 13.25
CA ARG A 137 5.60 -10.13 13.57
C ARG A 137 4.39 -9.78 12.73
N PHE A 138 4.13 -8.48 12.57
CA PHE A 138 2.95 -7.98 11.88
C PHE A 138 3.30 -7.07 10.72
N ILE A 139 2.58 -7.27 9.62
CA ILE A 139 2.40 -6.26 8.60
C ILE A 139 1.04 -5.62 8.78
N THR A 140 1.00 -4.30 8.78
CA THR A 140 -0.20 -3.51 9.02
C THR A 140 -0.51 -2.63 7.82
N LEU A 141 -1.74 -2.13 7.73
CA LEU A 141 -2.18 -1.14 6.76
C LEU A 141 -3.51 -0.54 7.20
N THR A 142 -3.90 0.56 6.56
CA THR A 142 -5.27 1.09 6.62
C THR A 142 -5.97 0.85 5.29
N ALA A 143 -7.27 0.60 5.35
CA ALA A 143 -8.11 0.33 4.20
C ALA A 143 -9.49 0.95 4.39
N LEU A 144 -9.99 1.66 3.38
CA LEU A 144 -11.29 2.31 3.42
C LEU A 144 -12.38 1.38 3.98
N SER A 145 -13.11 1.87 4.98
CA SER A 145 -14.16 1.08 5.65
C SER A 145 -15.23 0.65 4.64
N LYS A 146 -15.71 -0.60 4.81
CA LYS A 146 -16.82 -1.15 4.02
C LYS A 146 -18.10 -0.34 4.12
N ARG A 147 -18.28 0.41 5.22
CA ARG A 147 -19.46 1.25 5.43
C ARG A 147 -19.66 2.23 4.28
N HIS A 148 -18.58 2.78 3.72
CA HIS A 148 -18.65 3.69 2.57
C HIS A 148 -19.09 3.03 1.26
N ILE A 149 -19.30 1.71 1.24
CA ILE A 149 -19.72 0.96 0.06
C ILE A 149 -21.05 0.27 0.33
N ASP A 150 -21.17 -0.39 1.48
CA ASP A 150 -22.27 -1.32 1.76
C ASP A 150 -23.41 -0.67 2.54
N ASP A 151 -23.12 0.34 3.36
CA ASP A 151 -24.11 0.96 4.24
C ASP A 151 -24.75 2.17 3.54
N ASP A 152 -26.06 2.08 3.30
CA ASP A 152 -26.83 3.20 2.76
C ASP A 152 -26.92 4.35 3.78
N GLY A 153 -26.98 5.57 3.27
CA GLY A 153 -27.14 6.79 4.07
C GLY A 153 -26.15 7.90 3.70
N PRO A 154 -26.46 9.16 4.04
CA PRO A 154 -25.68 10.33 3.62
C PRO A 154 -24.27 10.41 4.26
N GLU A 155 -24.05 9.70 5.37
CA GLU A 155 -22.77 9.64 6.08
C GLU A 155 -21.83 8.54 5.56
N TRP A 156 -22.40 7.52 4.91
CA TRP A 156 -21.72 6.30 4.48
C TRP A 156 -21.63 6.24 2.96
N ARG A 157 -22.34 5.34 2.28
CA ARG A 157 -22.31 5.28 0.80
C ARG A 157 -22.69 6.61 0.13
N GLY A 158 -23.57 7.42 0.74
CA GLY A 158 -23.95 8.74 0.23
C GLY A 158 -22.84 9.80 0.31
N VAL A 159 -21.75 9.51 1.01
CA VAL A 159 -20.61 10.43 1.14
C VAL A 159 -19.99 10.78 -0.20
N TRP A 160 -19.97 9.84 -1.15
CA TRP A 160 -19.32 10.03 -2.45
C TRP A 160 -20.01 11.10 -3.28
N GLU A 161 -21.35 11.14 -3.27
CA GLU A 161 -22.14 12.18 -3.94
C GLU A 161 -21.83 13.56 -3.35
N ARG A 162 -21.75 13.67 -2.02
CA ARG A 162 -21.40 14.91 -1.32
C ARG A 162 -19.99 15.40 -1.66
N LEU A 163 -19.07 14.48 -1.93
CA LEU A 163 -17.70 14.77 -2.35
C LEU A 163 -17.57 15.00 -3.87
N GLY A 164 -18.64 14.84 -4.65
CA GLY A 164 -18.59 14.88 -6.11
C GLY A 164 -17.75 13.76 -6.74
N LYS A 165 -17.58 12.64 -6.02
CA LYS A 165 -16.80 11.48 -6.42
C LYS A 165 -17.74 10.30 -6.73
N SER A 166 -17.29 9.38 -7.57
CA SER A 166 -17.98 8.09 -7.71
C SER A 166 -17.58 7.15 -6.57
N PRO A 167 -18.51 6.32 -6.06
CA PRO A 167 -18.15 5.29 -5.09
C PRO A 167 -17.12 4.32 -5.70
N PRO A 168 -16.20 3.77 -4.88
CA PRO A 168 -15.32 2.69 -5.31
C PRO A 168 -16.12 1.51 -5.89
N SER A 169 -15.57 0.87 -6.92
CA SER A 169 -16.22 -0.28 -7.58
C SER A 169 -16.14 -1.58 -6.78
N PHE A 170 -15.29 -1.64 -5.75
CA PHE A 170 -15.16 -2.78 -4.85
C PHE A 170 -14.60 -2.34 -3.49
N SER A 171 -14.77 -3.19 -2.47
CA SER A 171 -14.20 -2.96 -1.15
C SER A 171 -12.73 -3.37 -1.09
N ILE A 172 -11.85 -2.40 -0.87
CA ILE A 172 -10.42 -2.66 -0.66
C ILE A 172 -10.17 -3.41 0.66
N LYS A 173 -10.99 -3.16 1.70
CA LYS A 173 -10.96 -3.92 2.95
C LYS A 173 -11.23 -5.41 2.70
N GLU A 174 -12.25 -5.74 1.90
CA GLU A 174 -12.53 -7.15 1.53
C GLU A 174 -11.42 -7.79 0.73
N TRP A 175 -10.79 -7.01 -0.14
CA TRP A 175 -9.66 -7.48 -0.90
C TRP A 175 -8.50 -7.88 0.02
N TYR A 176 -8.17 -7.07 1.03
CA TYR A 176 -7.16 -7.42 2.04
C TYR A 176 -7.58 -8.58 2.95
N GLU A 177 -8.86 -8.68 3.33
CA GLU A 177 -9.38 -9.83 4.09
C GLU A 177 -9.13 -11.15 3.35
N LYS A 178 -9.31 -11.17 2.03
CA LYS A 178 -8.99 -12.33 1.17
C LYS A 178 -7.50 -12.68 1.14
N LEU A 179 -6.61 -11.74 1.49
CA LEU A 179 -5.17 -11.97 1.63
C LEU A 179 -4.76 -12.41 3.04
N GLY A 180 -5.72 -12.55 3.97
CA GLY A 180 -5.50 -12.97 5.35
C GLY A 180 -5.28 -11.82 6.34
N TYR A 181 -5.54 -10.57 5.94
CA TYR A 181 -5.51 -9.45 6.87
C TYR A 181 -6.79 -9.41 7.71
N VAL A 182 -6.64 -9.10 9.00
CA VAL A 182 -7.75 -8.97 9.94
C VAL A 182 -7.81 -7.53 10.44
N SER A 183 -9.01 -6.95 10.42
CA SER A 183 -9.25 -5.63 11.00
C SER A 183 -9.34 -5.71 12.52
N TRP A 184 -8.66 -4.80 13.23
CA TRP A 184 -8.72 -4.74 14.70
C TRP A 184 -9.38 -3.46 15.25
N LYS A 185 -9.45 -2.41 14.44
CA LYS A 185 -10.23 -1.19 14.73
C LYS A 185 -10.68 -0.51 13.43
N GLU A 186 -11.69 0.34 13.53
CA GLU A 186 -12.06 1.30 12.50
C GLU A 186 -12.22 2.68 13.14
N GLU A 187 -11.69 3.72 12.51
CA GLU A 187 -11.77 5.10 12.99
C GLU A 187 -11.70 6.10 11.82
N PRO A 188 -12.22 7.33 11.97
CA PRO A 188 -12.03 8.37 10.97
C PRO A 188 -10.56 8.78 10.91
N LEU A 189 -9.93 8.62 9.75
CA LEU A 189 -8.50 8.93 9.56
C LEU A 189 -8.28 10.17 8.70
N TYR A 190 -9.15 10.40 7.71
CA TYR A 190 -9.03 11.53 6.80
C TYR A 190 -10.24 12.45 6.88
N GLU A 191 -9.98 13.74 6.68
CA GLU A 191 -11.00 14.76 6.51
C GLU A 191 -10.98 15.27 5.07
N GLU A 192 -12.15 15.37 4.46
CA GLU A 192 -12.36 15.88 3.10
C GLU A 192 -13.40 17.00 3.15
N ILE A 193 -13.29 17.94 2.22
CA ILE A 193 -14.26 19.04 2.09
C ILE A 193 -15.29 18.64 1.02
N ALA A 194 -16.55 18.54 1.44
CA ALA A 194 -17.67 18.29 0.54
C ALA A 194 -17.96 19.49 -0.37
N LEU A 195 -18.75 19.25 -1.43
CA LEU A 195 -19.17 20.28 -2.39
C LEU A 195 -19.95 21.43 -1.75
N ASP A 196 -20.62 21.18 -0.63
CA ASP A 196 -21.34 22.17 0.18
C ASP A 196 -20.43 22.91 1.18
N GLY A 197 -19.12 22.62 1.19
CA GLY A 197 -18.13 23.19 2.10
C GLY A 197 -18.05 22.52 3.48
N GLN A 198 -18.86 21.51 3.76
CA GLN A 198 -18.82 20.80 5.04
C GLN A 198 -17.64 19.83 5.11
N VAL A 199 -17.09 19.65 6.31
CA VAL A 199 -16.07 18.64 6.58
C VAL A 199 -16.73 17.27 6.68
N VAL A 200 -16.20 16.31 5.94
CA VAL A 200 -16.60 14.92 5.92
C VAL A 200 -15.46 14.06 6.43
N LYS A 201 -15.77 13.09 7.29
CA LYS A 201 -14.78 12.17 7.85
C LYS A 201 -14.79 10.84 7.10
N ILE A 202 -13.63 10.46 6.57
CA ILE A 202 -13.42 9.18 5.91
C ILE A 202 -12.91 8.16 6.93
N TRP A 203 -13.77 7.19 7.21
CA TRP A 203 -13.47 6.03 8.06
C TRP A 203 -12.60 5.00 7.35
N GLU A 204 -11.53 4.62 8.03
CA GLU A 204 -10.57 3.61 7.60
C GLU A 204 -10.58 2.45 8.61
N ALA A 205 -10.45 1.24 8.10
CA ALA A 205 -10.19 0.04 8.88
C ALA A 205 -8.69 -0.18 9.00
N PHE A 206 -8.24 -0.37 10.23
CA PHE A 206 -6.86 -0.72 10.54
C PHE A 206 -6.75 -2.24 10.51
N MET A 207 -5.86 -2.75 9.65
CA MET A 207 -5.78 -4.17 9.32
C MET A 207 -4.36 -4.70 9.43
N ARG A 208 -4.20 -5.90 9.99
CA ARG A 208 -2.91 -6.55 10.16
C ARG A 208 -2.92 -8.00 9.73
N LYS A 209 -1.74 -8.51 9.35
CA LYS A 209 -1.47 -9.91 9.08
C LYS A 209 -0.22 -10.32 9.84
N GLU A 210 -0.28 -11.47 10.49
CA GLU A 210 0.90 -12.09 11.12
C GLU A 210 1.74 -12.76 10.03
N VAL A 211 3.04 -12.45 9.97
CA VAL A 211 3.97 -12.97 8.93
C VAL A 211 4.95 -14.02 9.45
N GLN A 212 4.93 -14.27 10.76
CA GLN A 212 5.65 -15.36 11.39
C GLN A 212 4.67 -16.14 12.26
N SER A 213 4.24 -17.31 11.80
CA SER A 213 3.51 -18.24 12.66
C SER A 213 4.48 -18.77 13.72
N THR A 214 4.14 -18.64 15.00
CA THR A 214 4.83 -19.37 16.07
C THR A 214 4.76 -20.86 15.75
N SER A 215 5.85 -21.46 15.28
CA SER A 215 5.96 -22.93 15.32
C SER A 215 5.78 -23.33 16.79
N PRO A 216 4.90 -24.29 17.11
CA PRO A 216 4.86 -24.81 18.47
C PRO A 216 6.24 -25.36 18.77
N SER A 217 6.89 -24.83 19.81
CA SER A 217 8.14 -25.36 20.32
C SER A 217 7.94 -26.85 20.60
N GLU A 218 8.66 -27.72 19.88
CA GLU A 218 8.70 -29.14 20.21
C GLU A 218 9.17 -29.28 21.67
N PRO A 219 8.43 -30.01 22.52
CA PRO A 219 8.90 -30.28 23.87
C PRO A 219 10.13 -31.18 23.80
N SER A 220 11.22 -30.72 24.42
CA SER A 220 12.44 -31.50 24.70
C SER A 220 12.15 -32.75 25.52
#